data_AF-A0A0P7XZC1-F1
#
_entry.id   AF-A0A0P7XZC1-F1
#
_cell.length_a   1.000
_cell.length_b   1.000
_cell.length_c   1.000
_cell.angle_alpha   90.00
_cell.angle_beta   90.00
_cell.angle_gamma   90.00
#
_symmetry.space_group_name_H-M   'P 1'
#
loop_
_entity.id
_entity.type
_entity.pdbx_description
1 polymer ?
#
loop_
_entity_poly.entity_id
_entity_poly.type
_entity_poly.pdbx_seq_one_letter_code
_entity_poly.pdbx_strand_id
1 'polypeptide(L)'
;MRHRDALMKSVSMYKPSNNSVFEARVLLLGPAGAGKSSFISSVQSIFSGRVTNRAMLQSFNIRWYEENECRPSALVLCDVMGIEEGAMTGLTLHDTLAIIKGHVPEGHKFDPTQPVRMETVGYVKKPSERDRVHCVVYVVDATKINFYSEGMKTTFSQLREHVSDLGVHQVGLLTHVDQVCPDITHDITNVYKSKSLQQM
;
A
#
# COMPACT_ATOMS: atom_id res chain seq x y z
N MET A 1 -7.25 9.56 23.44
CA MET A 1 -5.79 9.75 23.56
C MET A 1 -5.06 8.45 23.88
N ARG A 2 -5.25 7.80 25.04
CA ARG A 2 -4.46 6.61 25.45
C ARG A 2 -4.34 5.47 24.43
N HIS A 3 -5.41 5.15 23.70
CA HIS A 3 -5.39 4.06 22.70
C HIS A 3 -4.56 4.42 21.45
N ARG A 4 -4.62 5.67 21.00
CA ARG A 4 -3.83 6.17 19.86
C ARG A 4 -2.34 6.08 20.17
N ASP A 5 -1.93 6.55 21.34
CA ASP A 5 -0.51 6.59 21.72
C ASP A 5 0.06 5.17 21.88
N ALA A 6 -0.76 4.23 22.39
CA ALA A 6 -0.40 2.82 22.46
C ALA A 6 -0.22 2.19 21.07
N LEU A 7 -1.11 2.47 20.13
CA LEU A 7 -0.98 2.00 18.74
C LEU A 7 0.24 2.59 18.05
N MET A 8 0.48 3.89 18.21
CA MET A 8 1.68 4.55 17.67
C MET A 8 2.96 3.91 18.22
N LYS A 9 2.99 3.60 19.52
CA LYS A 9 4.12 2.89 20.16
C LYS A 9 4.27 1.45 19.63
N SER A 10 3.17 0.75 19.38
CA SER A 10 3.21 -0.60 18.81
C SER A 10 3.79 -0.61 17.40
N VAL A 11 3.41 0.35 16.56
CA VAL A 11 3.93 0.48 15.19
C VAL A 11 5.40 0.92 15.20
N SER A 12 5.79 1.78 16.14
CA SER A 12 7.18 2.25 16.23
C SER A 12 8.14 1.17 16.75
N MET A 13 7.67 0.29 17.63
CA MET A 13 8.45 -0.82 18.19
C MET A 13 8.38 -2.11 17.35
N TYR A 14 7.62 -2.10 16.25
CA TYR A 14 7.53 -3.26 15.37
C TYR A 14 8.92 -3.69 14.87
N LYS A 15 9.18 -5.00 14.95
CA LYS A 15 10.32 -5.66 14.34
C LYS A 15 9.84 -6.92 13.63
N PRO A 16 10.30 -7.17 12.40
CA PRO A 16 10.03 -8.43 11.72
C PRO A 16 10.50 -9.61 12.57
N SER A 17 9.72 -10.68 12.59
CA SER A 17 10.04 -11.88 13.37
C SER A 17 11.24 -12.65 12.79
N ASN A 18 11.58 -12.41 11.52
CA ASN A 18 12.68 -13.06 10.83
C ASN A 18 13.92 -12.15 10.86
N ASN A 19 15.01 -12.63 11.45
CA ASN A 19 16.27 -11.88 11.58
C ASN A 19 16.96 -11.55 10.25
N SER A 20 16.58 -12.19 9.14
CA SER A 20 17.07 -11.83 7.80
C SER A 20 16.32 -10.66 7.16
N VAL A 21 15.22 -10.22 7.77
CA VAL A 21 14.38 -9.10 7.32
C VAL A 21 14.47 -7.98 8.35
N PHE A 22 15.12 -6.88 7.98
CA PHE A 22 15.24 -5.71 8.85
C PHE A 22 14.08 -4.72 8.70
N GLU A 23 13.35 -4.80 7.57
CA GLU A 23 12.24 -3.92 7.22
C GLU A 23 11.14 -4.73 6.52
N ALA A 24 9.90 -4.61 7.00
CA ALA A 24 8.72 -5.18 6.35
C ALA A 24 8.13 -4.16 5.37
N ARG A 25 8.10 -4.55 4.08
CA ARG A 25 7.54 -3.75 2.98
C ARG A 25 6.05 -4.01 2.80
N VAL A 26 5.26 -2.94 2.84
CA VAL A 26 3.81 -2.93 2.67
C VAL A 26 3.48 -2.21 1.37
N LEU A 27 3.02 -2.92 0.35
CA LEU A 27 2.68 -2.36 -0.95
C LEU A 27 1.21 -1.92 -0.99
N LEU A 28 0.94 -0.68 -1.39
CA LEU A 28 -0.42 -0.20 -1.57
C LEU A 28 -0.83 -0.32 -3.04
N LEU A 29 -1.86 -1.13 -3.30
CA LEU A 29 -2.42 -1.36 -4.64
C LEU A 29 -3.84 -0.83 -4.71
N GLY A 30 -4.24 -0.27 -5.85
CA GLY A 30 -5.58 0.29 -6.01
C GLY A 30 -5.68 1.21 -7.21
N PRO A 31 -6.89 1.60 -7.64
CA PRO A 31 -7.05 2.42 -8.82
C PRO A 31 -6.43 3.81 -8.66
N ALA A 32 -6.20 4.49 -9.78
CA ALA A 32 -5.82 5.90 -9.74
C ALA A 32 -6.89 6.71 -9.00
N GLY A 33 -6.47 7.60 -8.11
CA GLY A 33 -7.38 8.40 -7.29
C GLY A 33 -8.02 7.67 -6.10
N ALA A 34 -7.73 6.39 -5.84
CA ALA A 34 -8.28 5.67 -4.69
C ALA A 34 -7.74 6.12 -3.32
N GLY A 35 -6.75 7.03 -3.29
CA GLY A 35 -6.23 7.60 -2.04
C GLY A 35 -4.96 6.94 -1.49
N LYS A 36 -4.25 6.10 -2.27
CA LYS A 36 -2.98 5.44 -1.86
C LYS A 36 -1.93 6.42 -1.33
N SER A 37 -1.52 7.38 -2.16
CA SER A 37 -0.52 8.39 -1.81
C SER A 37 -0.98 9.29 -0.67
N SER A 38 -2.28 9.61 -0.63
CA SER A 38 -2.88 10.40 0.45
C SER A 38 -2.79 9.66 1.79
N PHE A 39 -3.12 8.37 1.82
CA PHE A 39 -3.00 7.54 3.02
C PHE A 39 -1.55 7.49 3.53
N ILE A 40 -0.58 7.25 2.64
CA ILE A 40 0.83 7.25 3.02
C ILE A 40 1.24 8.61 3.57
N SER A 41 0.85 9.70 2.91
CA SER A 41 1.15 11.06 3.38
C SER A 41 0.55 11.33 4.77
N SER A 42 -0.66 10.86 5.04
CA SER A 42 -1.31 10.95 6.36
C SER A 42 -0.55 10.16 7.42
N VAL A 43 -0.14 8.93 7.12
CA VAL A 43 0.67 8.10 8.04
C VAL A 43 2.01 8.81 8.31
N GLN A 44 2.72 9.24 7.28
CA GLN A 44 4.00 9.93 7.43
C GLN A 44 3.89 11.21 8.27
N SER A 45 2.85 12.02 8.07
CA SER A 45 2.63 13.24 8.83
C SER A 45 2.47 12.96 10.34
N ILE A 46 1.75 11.89 10.68
CA ILE A 46 1.54 11.47 12.08
C ILE A 46 2.84 11.04 12.75
N PHE A 47 3.73 10.36 12.02
CA PHE A 47 4.96 9.79 12.59
C PHE A 47 6.16 10.75 12.53
N SER A 48 6.28 11.55 11.47
CA SER A 48 7.48 12.35 11.18
C SER A 48 7.29 13.88 11.24
N GLY A 49 6.05 14.38 11.36
CA GLY A 49 5.76 15.82 11.47
C GLY A 49 6.17 16.69 10.26
N ARG A 50 6.60 16.08 9.15
CA ARG A 50 7.00 16.74 7.91
C ARG A 50 6.48 16.00 6.69
N VAL A 51 6.08 16.75 5.65
CA VAL A 51 5.61 16.24 4.36
C VAL A 51 6.80 16.05 3.41
N THR A 52 6.96 14.89 2.79
CA THR A 52 8.03 14.61 1.81
C THR A 52 7.52 14.59 0.36
N ASN A 53 8.38 15.06 -0.55
CA ASN A 53 8.14 15.28 -1.99
C ASN A 53 8.14 13.95 -2.80
N ARG A 54 7.43 13.95 -3.95
CA ARG A 54 6.82 12.80 -4.65
C ARG A 54 7.65 12.25 -5.82
N ALA A 55 7.77 10.92 -5.91
CA ALA A 55 8.22 10.18 -7.12
C ALA A 55 7.35 8.92 -7.39
N MET A 56 7.46 8.32 -8.58
CA MET A 56 6.75 7.08 -8.97
C MET A 56 7.50 5.84 -8.49
N LEU A 57 6.81 4.95 -7.75
CA LEU A 57 7.37 3.85 -6.94
C LEU A 57 8.36 4.31 -5.87
N GLN A 58 7.80 4.81 -4.77
CA GLN A 58 8.58 5.34 -3.65
C GLN A 58 8.29 4.53 -2.39
N SER A 59 9.36 4.04 -1.75
CA SER A 59 9.25 3.40 -0.45
C SER A 59 9.40 4.45 0.65
N PHE A 60 8.47 4.44 1.58
CA PHE A 60 8.39 5.40 2.67
C PHE A 60 8.60 4.67 3.98
N ASN A 61 9.80 4.82 4.53
CA ASN A 61 10.12 4.40 5.88
C ASN A 61 9.29 5.19 6.89
N ILE A 62 8.52 4.49 7.73
CA ILE A 62 7.87 5.11 8.87
C ILE A 62 8.96 5.50 9.87
N ARG A 63 9.09 6.78 10.21
CA ARG A 63 10.09 7.28 11.18
C ARG A 63 9.40 7.91 12.35
N TRP A 64 9.87 7.62 13.56
CA TRP A 64 9.34 8.17 14.81
C TRP A 64 10.45 8.83 15.63
N TYR A 65 10.06 9.67 16.59
CA TYR A 65 10.98 10.44 17.43
C TYR A 65 10.94 9.94 18.87
N GLU A 66 12.10 9.55 19.41
CA GLU A 66 12.33 9.23 20.82
C GLU A 66 13.37 10.21 21.35
N GLU A 67 13.08 11.00 22.39
CA GLU A 67 14.06 11.89 23.03
C GLU A 67 14.83 12.83 22.06
N ASN A 68 14.14 13.34 21.02
CA ASN A 68 14.71 14.12 19.90
C ASN A 68 15.62 13.36 18.92
N GLU A 69 15.76 12.04 19.06
CA GLU A 69 16.39 11.17 18.07
C GLU A 69 15.36 10.61 17.09
N CYS A 70 15.66 10.70 15.79
CA CYS A 70 14.83 10.09 14.73
C CYS A 70 15.20 8.60 14.58
N ARG A 71 14.26 7.70 14.88
CA ARG A 71 14.44 6.25 14.70
C ARG A 71 13.56 5.74 13.55
N PRO A 72 14.14 5.00 12.58
CA PRO A 72 13.33 4.32 11.56
C PRO A 72 12.58 3.15 12.22
N SER A 73 11.27 3.05 11.95
CA SER A 73 10.52 1.82 12.19
C SER A 73 10.90 0.80 11.12
N ALA A 74 10.79 -0.48 11.45
CA ALA A 74 10.99 -1.57 10.50
C ALA A 74 9.77 -1.77 9.56
N LEU A 75 9.02 -0.69 9.26
CA LEU A 75 7.87 -0.69 8.37
C LEU A 75 8.06 0.33 7.26
N VAL A 76 7.89 -0.17 6.03
CA VAL A 76 8.08 0.60 4.80
C VAL A 76 6.80 0.54 3.99
N LEU A 77 6.17 1.69 3.75
CA LEU A 77 5.00 1.78 2.87
C LEU A 77 5.47 2.07 1.45
N CYS A 78 5.11 1.24 0.48
CA CYS A 78 5.45 1.42 -0.93
C CYS A 78 4.23 1.96 -1.69
N ASP A 79 4.36 3.17 -2.23
CA ASP A 79 3.36 3.74 -3.14
C ASP A 79 3.66 3.35 -4.57
N VAL A 80 2.64 3.06 -5.36
CA VAL A 80 2.78 2.77 -6.79
C VAL A 80 1.66 3.44 -7.59
N MET A 81 1.84 3.51 -8.90
CA MET A 81 0.80 4.07 -9.77
C MET A 81 -0.51 3.25 -9.71
N GLY A 82 -1.58 3.83 -10.23
CA GLY A 82 -2.89 3.17 -10.25
C GLY A 82 -2.88 1.88 -11.06
N ILE A 83 -3.68 0.93 -10.60
CA ILE A 83 -4.16 -0.16 -11.45
C ILE A 83 -5.31 0.42 -12.28
N GLU A 84 -5.24 0.32 -13.60
CA GLU A 84 -6.27 0.85 -14.49
C GLU A 84 -6.75 -0.25 -15.45
N GLU A 85 -7.96 -0.06 -15.97
CA GLU A 85 -8.54 -0.98 -16.94
C GLU A 85 -8.05 -0.63 -18.34
N GLY A 86 -7.34 -1.57 -18.97
CA GLY A 86 -6.81 -1.45 -20.32
C GLY A 86 -5.28 -1.54 -20.37
N ALA A 87 -4.75 -2.22 -21.39
CA ALA A 87 -3.31 -2.48 -21.54
C ALA A 87 -2.44 -1.23 -21.80
N MET A 88 -3.03 -0.02 -21.77
CA MET A 88 -2.39 1.22 -22.23
C MET A 88 -2.23 2.27 -21.12
N THR A 89 -2.79 2.06 -19.93
CA THR A 89 -2.64 2.98 -18.80
C THR A 89 -2.50 2.20 -17.48
N GLY A 90 -1.65 2.67 -16.58
CA GLY A 90 -1.45 2.06 -15.25
C GLY A 90 -0.53 0.83 -15.20
N LEU A 91 -0.48 0.21 -14.02
CA LEU A 91 0.32 -1.00 -13.75
C LEU A 91 -0.35 -2.25 -14.30
N THR A 92 0.43 -3.08 -15.01
CA THR A 92 -0.04 -4.40 -15.43
C THR A 92 -0.01 -5.41 -14.27
N LEU A 93 -0.74 -6.53 -14.41
CA LEU A 93 -0.64 -7.66 -13.49
C LEU A 93 0.80 -8.16 -13.38
N HIS A 94 1.50 -8.25 -14.52
CA HIS A 94 2.89 -8.70 -14.57
C HIS A 94 3.83 -7.79 -13.78
N ASP A 95 3.70 -6.47 -13.97
CA ASP A 95 4.51 -5.49 -13.24
C ASP A 95 4.25 -5.58 -11.74
N THR A 96 2.98 -5.70 -11.35
CA THR A 96 2.59 -5.82 -9.95
C THR A 96 3.21 -7.04 -9.29
N LEU A 97 3.18 -8.20 -9.95
CA LEU A 97 3.82 -9.42 -9.46
C LEU A 97 5.35 -9.30 -9.42
N ALA A 98 5.96 -8.61 -10.38
CA ALA A 98 7.40 -8.34 -10.36
C ALA A 98 7.79 -7.46 -9.16
N ILE A 99 6.97 -6.46 -8.80
CA ILE A 99 7.17 -5.62 -7.61
C ILE A 99 7.07 -6.49 -6.35
N ILE A 100 6.01 -7.30 -6.22
CA ILE A 100 5.77 -8.13 -5.03
C ILE A 100 6.93 -9.10 -4.79
N LYS A 101 7.45 -9.69 -5.86
CA LYS A 101 8.59 -10.61 -5.82
C LYS A 101 9.95 -9.92 -5.58
N GLY A 102 9.99 -8.59 -5.62
CA GLY A 102 11.21 -7.79 -5.40
C GLY A 102 12.13 -7.68 -6.62
N HIS A 103 11.60 -7.90 -7.83
CA HIS A 103 12.37 -7.81 -9.07
C HIS A 103 12.54 -6.38 -9.59
N VAL A 104 11.69 -5.46 -9.14
CA VAL A 104 11.68 -4.07 -9.62
C VAL A 104 12.55 -3.20 -8.72
N PRO A 105 13.50 -2.43 -9.28
CA PRO A 105 14.30 -1.51 -8.48
C PRO A 105 13.47 -0.34 -7.96
N GLU A 106 13.87 0.23 -6.83
CA GLU A 106 13.23 1.42 -6.28
C GLU A 106 13.35 2.63 -7.23
N GLY A 107 12.29 3.45 -7.32
CA GLY A 107 12.24 4.60 -8.24
C GLY A 107 12.04 4.23 -9.71
N HIS A 108 11.75 2.96 -10.02
CA HIS A 108 11.44 2.52 -11.38
C HIS A 108 10.22 3.27 -11.93
N LYS A 109 10.35 3.80 -13.15
CA LYS A 109 9.27 4.44 -13.89
C LYS A 109 8.61 3.42 -14.80
N PHE A 110 7.37 3.07 -14.51
CA PHE A 110 6.61 2.16 -15.35
C PHE A 110 6.13 2.86 -16.63
N ASP A 111 6.20 2.11 -17.72
CA ASP A 111 5.63 2.45 -19.00
C ASP A 111 4.64 1.33 -19.36
N PRO A 112 3.33 1.64 -19.54
CA PRO A 112 2.33 0.63 -19.90
C PRO A 112 2.69 -0.15 -21.18
N THR A 113 3.47 0.46 -22.09
CA THR A 113 3.92 -0.15 -23.35
C THR A 113 5.14 -1.04 -23.18
N GLN A 114 5.86 -0.91 -22.06
CA GLN A 114 7.03 -1.73 -21.72
C GLN A 114 6.88 -2.29 -20.29
N PRO A 115 6.14 -3.41 -20.14
CA PRO A 115 6.12 -4.14 -18.88
C PRO A 115 7.54 -4.52 -18.44
N VAL A 116 7.75 -4.62 -17.14
CA VAL A 116 9.01 -5.02 -16.53
C VAL A 116 9.41 -6.40 -17.04
N ARG A 117 10.65 -6.54 -17.50
CA ARG A 117 11.25 -7.80 -17.95
C ARG A 117 12.67 -7.93 -17.42
N MET A 118 13.32 -9.05 -17.69
CA MET A 118 14.70 -9.29 -17.24
C MET A 118 15.70 -8.29 -17.84
N GLU A 119 15.37 -7.69 -18.98
CA GLU A 119 16.16 -6.68 -19.68
C GLU A 119 15.93 -5.26 -19.13
N THR A 120 14.93 -5.07 -18.25
CA THR A 120 14.66 -3.77 -17.63
C THR A 120 15.90 -3.32 -16.85
N VAL A 121 16.30 -2.07 -17.06
CA VAL A 121 17.47 -1.48 -16.40
C VAL A 121 17.27 -1.56 -14.88
N GLY A 122 18.23 -2.18 -14.19
CA GLY A 122 18.20 -2.38 -12.74
C GLY A 122 17.32 -3.55 -12.26
N TYR A 123 16.81 -4.39 -13.15
CA TYR A 123 16.04 -5.58 -12.78
C TYR A 123 16.83 -6.50 -11.83
N VAL A 124 16.22 -6.83 -10.69
CA VAL A 124 16.82 -7.68 -9.67
C VAL A 124 16.56 -9.14 -10.02
N LYS A 125 17.55 -9.81 -10.64
CA LYS A 125 17.39 -11.21 -11.11
C LYS A 125 17.11 -12.21 -9.98
N LYS A 126 17.71 -12.01 -8.81
CA LYS A 126 17.55 -12.86 -7.63
C LYS A 126 17.25 -11.98 -6.41
N PRO A 127 15.98 -11.60 -6.19
CA PRO A 127 15.58 -10.79 -5.05
C PRO A 127 15.88 -11.52 -3.74
N SER A 128 16.41 -10.78 -2.77
CA SER A 128 16.55 -11.24 -1.39
C SER A 128 15.25 -10.97 -0.61
N GLU A 129 15.13 -11.52 0.60
CA GLU A 129 13.91 -11.33 1.41
C GLU A 129 13.61 -9.84 1.70
N ARG A 130 14.64 -8.99 1.82
CA ARG A 130 14.47 -7.54 2.01
C ARG A 130 13.90 -6.81 0.79
N ASP A 131 14.00 -7.40 -0.39
CA ASP A 131 13.53 -6.78 -1.65
C ASP A 131 12.04 -7.12 -1.89
N ARG A 132 11.53 -8.16 -1.21
CA ARG A 132 10.15 -8.64 -1.37
C ARG A 132 9.13 -7.82 -0.60
N VAL A 133 7.91 -7.82 -1.10
CA VAL A 133 6.74 -7.28 -0.40
C VAL A 133 6.24 -8.31 0.61
N HIS A 134 5.99 -7.85 1.83
CA HIS A 134 5.57 -8.67 2.96
C HIS A 134 4.07 -8.55 3.24
N CYS A 135 3.46 -7.44 2.84
CA CYS A 135 2.03 -7.21 2.92
C CYS A 135 1.54 -6.41 1.72
N VAL A 136 0.39 -6.77 1.16
CA VAL A 136 -0.32 -6.00 0.14
C VAL A 136 -1.56 -5.38 0.77
N VAL A 137 -1.74 -4.09 0.57
CA VAL A 137 -2.92 -3.33 1.00
C VAL A 137 -3.70 -2.92 -0.25
N TYR A 138 -4.91 -3.45 -0.42
CA TYR A 138 -5.83 -3.09 -1.48
C TYR A 138 -6.64 -1.86 -1.07
N VAL A 139 -6.29 -0.72 -1.66
CA VAL A 139 -6.92 0.58 -1.42
C VAL A 139 -8.07 0.78 -2.39
N VAL A 140 -9.28 0.87 -1.84
CA VAL A 140 -10.54 0.97 -2.58
C VAL A 140 -11.28 2.22 -2.14
N ASP A 141 -11.83 2.95 -3.11
CA ASP A 141 -12.64 4.14 -2.87
C ASP A 141 -14.09 3.72 -2.62
N ALA A 142 -14.61 3.98 -1.42
CA ALA A 142 -15.98 3.62 -1.01
C ALA A 142 -17.05 4.19 -1.94
N THR A 143 -16.79 5.37 -2.52
CA THR A 143 -17.75 6.02 -3.43
C THR A 143 -17.77 5.36 -4.80
N LYS A 144 -16.73 4.60 -5.16
CA LYS A 144 -16.53 4.02 -6.50
C LYS A 144 -16.60 2.50 -6.54
N ILE A 145 -16.53 1.82 -5.40
CA ILE A 145 -16.45 0.35 -5.31
C ILE A 145 -17.56 -0.36 -6.12
N ASN A 146 -18.78 0.18 -6.08
CA ASN A 146 -19.94 -0.38 -6.80
C ASN A 146 -19.91 -0.11 -8.31
N PHE A 147 -19.07 0.82 -8.76
CA PHE A 147 -18.94 1.23 -10.17
C PHE A 147 -17.71 0.63 -10.85
N TYR A 148 -16.96 -0.23 -10.17
CA TYR A 148 -15.86 -0.95 -10.79
C TYR A 148 -16.40 -1.89 -11.87
N SER A 149 -15.80 -1.79 -13.05
CA SER A 149 -16.08 -2.68 -14.18
C SER A 149 -15.74 -4.13 -13.84
N GLU A 150 -16.32 -5.06 -14.59
CA GLU A 150 -15.99 -6.48 -14.48
C GLU A 150 -14.50 -6.76 -14.76
N GLY A 151 -13.87 -6.00 -15.65
CA GLY A 151 -12.42 -6.09 -15.92
C GLY A 151 -11.57 -5.70 -14.71
N MET A 152 -11.95 -4.62 -14.01
CA MET A 152 -11.29 -4.20 -12.78
C MET A 152 -11.47 -5.25 -11.66
N LYS A 153 -12.69 -5.74 -11.45
CA LYS A 153 -12.99 -6.80 -10.46
C LYS A 153 -12.18 -8.06 -10.73
N THR A 154 -12.08 -8.46 -12.00
CA THR A 154 -11.29 -9.62 -12.43
C THR A 154 -9.81 -9.41 -12.12
N THR A 155 -9.26 -8.23 -12.41
CA THR A 155 -7.87 -7.88 -12.09
C THR A 155 -7.59 -7.96 -10.59
N PHE A 156 -8.47 -7.43 -9.74
CA PHE A 156 -8.33 -7.56 -8.28
C PHE A 156 -8.41 -9.01 -7.81
N SER A 157 -9.33 -9.80 -8.38
CA SER A 157 -9.46 -11.22 -8.05
C SER A 157 -8.19 -11.99 -8.39
N GLN A 158 -7.66 -11.79 -9.61
CA GLN A 158 -6.41 -12.41 -10.05
C GLN A 158 -5.24 -11.98 -9.16
N LEU A 159 -5.10 -10.69 -8.85
CA LEU A 159 -4.06 -10.21 -7.94
C LEU A 159 -4.16 -10.89 -6.57
N ARG A 160 -5.36 -10.97 -6.00
CA ARG A 160 -5.58 -11.58 -4.68
C ARG A 160 -5.17 -13.04 -4.65
N GLU A 161 -5.51 -13.79 -5.70
CA GLU A 161 -5.13 -15.19 -5.87
C GLU A 161 -3.61 -15.35 -5.96
N HIS A 162 -2.95 -14.62 -6.88
CA HIS A 162 -1.50 -14.72 -7.04
C HIS A 162 -0.74 -14.26 -5.79
N VAL A 163 -1.20 -13.22 -5.09
CA VAL A 163 -0.60 -12.77 -3.83
C VAL A 163 -0.77 -13.81 -2.73
N SER A 164 -1.91 -14.52 -2.72
CA SER A 164 -2.16 -15.64 -1.80
C SER A 164 -1.23 -16.81 -2.08
N ASP A 165 -1.01 -17.16 -3.34
CA ASP A 165 -0.09 -18.24 -3.74
C ASP A 165 1.36 -17.94 -3.36
N LEU A 166 1.72 -16.65 -3.34
CA LEU A 166 3.03 -16.18 -2.86
C LEU A 166 3.14 -16.17 -1.32
N GLY A 167 2.06 -16.47 -0.59
CA GLY A 167 2.03 -16.47 0.87
C GLY A 167 2.16 -15.06 1.50
N VAL A 168 1.88 -14.01 0.73
CA VAL A 168 2.01 -12.62 1.17
C VAL A 168 0.72 -12.20 1.88
N HIS A 169 0.83 -11.50 3.01
CA HIS A 169 -0.33 -11.05 3.78
C HIS A 169 -1.14 -9.99 3.00
N GLN A 170 -2.47 -10.02 3.13
CA GLN A 170 -3.36 -9.18 2.35
C GLN A 170 -4.35 -8.43 3.25
N VAL A 171 -4.51 -7.13 3.01
CA VAL A 171 -5.40 -6.25 3.78
C VAL A 171 -6.23 -5.40 2.83
N GLY A 172 -7.52 -5.22 3.11
CA GLY A 172 -8.38 -4.24 2.44
C GLY A 172 -8.38 -2.91 3.18
N LEU A 173 -8.24 -1.80 2.45
CA LEU A 173 -8.34 -0.44 2.97
C LEU A 173 -9.40 0.34 2.19
N LEU A 174 -10.48 0.68 2.87
CA LEU A 174 -11.55 1.48 2.29
C LEU A 174 -11.32 2.97 2.59
N THR A 175 -11.31 3.81 1.54
CA THR A 175 -11.11 5.26 1.62
C THR A 175 -12.39 6.02 1.27
N HIS A 176 -12.43 7.32 1.57
CA HIS A 176 -13.59 8.19 1.33
C HIS A 176 -14.89 7.70 2.01
N VAL A 177 -14.74 6.98 3.13
CA VAL A 177 -15.87 6.43 3.90
C VAL A 177 -16.78 7.52 4.45
N ASP A 178 -16.22 8.70 4.74
CA ASP A 178 -16.91 9.91 5.18
C ASP A 178 -17.96 10.42 4.17
N GLN A 179 -17.79 10.12 2.88
CA GLN A 179 -18.73 10.51 1.83
C GLN A 179 -19.91 9.53 1.69
N VAL A 180 -19.76 8.30 2.18
CA VAL A 180 -20.76 7.24 2.05
C VAL A 180 -21.55 7.04 3.33
N CYS A 181 -20.97 7.37 4.49
CA CYS A 181 -21.61 7.25 5.79
C CYS A 181 -21.52 8.58 6.56
N PRO A 182 -22.61 9.38 6.56
CA PRO A 182 -22.65 10.68 7.24
C PRO A 182 -22.38 10.58 8.75
N ASP A 183 -22.74 9.45 9.37
CA ASP A 183 -22.58 9.21 10.82
C ASP A 183 -21.13 9.21 11.29
N ILE A 184 -20.17 9.07 10.36
CA ILE A 184 -18.73 9.16 10.62
C ILE A 184 -18.32 10.60 10.93
N THR A 185 -19.01 11.59 10.37
CA THR A 185 -18.71 13.01 10.62
C THR A 185 -18.94 13.40 12.08
N HIS A 186 -19.79 12.65 12.80
CA HIS A 186 -20.06 12.87 14.22
C HIS A 186 -19.12 12.04 15.11
N ASP A 187 -18.89 10.77 14.75
CA ASP A 187 -17.95 9.90 15.46
C ASP A 187 -17.29 8.90 14.49
N ILE A 188 -15.98 9.02 14.33
CA ILE A 188 -15.17 8.17 13.43
C ILE A 188 -15.22 6.67 13.82
N THR A 189 -15.57 6.33 15.06
CA THR A 189 -15.72 4.93 15.48
C THR A 189 -16.95 4.26 14.88
N ASN A 190 -17.91 5.05 14.36
CA ASN A 190 -19.09 4.54 13.67
C ASN A 190 -18.77 3.87 12.33
N VAL A 191 -17.58 4.07 11.77
CA VAL A 191 -17.09 3.34 10.59
C VAL A 191 -17.27 1.83 10.78
N TYR A 192 -16.91 1.30 11.95
CA TYR A 192 -16.99 -0.13 12.25
C TYR A 192 -18.42 -0.63 12.55
N LYS A 193 -19.36 0.28 12.80
CA LYS A 193 -20.77 -0.02 13.13
C LYS A 193 -21.71 0.17 11.93
N SER A 194 -21.25 0.84 10.88
CA SER A 194 -22.06 1.16 9.70
C SER A 194 -22.37 -0.11 8.91
N LYS A 195 -23.66 -0.48 8.86
CA LYS A 195 -24.14 -1.62 8.07
C LYS A 195 -23.83 -1.44 6.58
N SER A 196 -23.92 -0.20 6.08
CA SER A 196 -23.64 0.12 4.68
C SER A 196 -22.19 -0.16 4.30
N LEU A 197 -21.23 0.09 5.21
CA LEU A 197 -19.82 -0.22 4.97
C LEU A 197 -19.50 -1.72 5.17
N GLN A 198 -20.22 -2.40 6.07
CA GLN A 198 -20.05 -3.84 6.28
C GLN A 198 -20.58 -4.70 5.12
N GLN A 199 -21.48 -4.15 4.31
CA GLN A 199 -22.09 -4.83 3.16
C GLN A 199 -21.37 -4.54 1.82
N MET A 200 -20.30 -3.74 1.85
CA MET A 200 -19.41 -3.46 0.72
C MET A 200 -18.22 -4.41 0.70
#